data_AF-A0A967D775-F1
#
_entry.id   AF-A0A967D775-F1
#
_cell.length_a   1.000
_cell.length_b   1.000
_cell.length_c   1.000
_cell.angle_alpha   90.00
_cell.angle_beta   90.00
_cell.angle_gamma   90.00
#
_symmetry.space_group_name_H-M   'P 1'
#
loop_
_entity.id
_entity.type
_entity.pdbx_description
1 polymer ?
#
loop_
_entity_poly.entity_id
_entity_poly.type
_entity_poly.pdbx_seq_one_letter_code
_entity_poly.pdbx_strand_id
1 'polypeptide(L)'
;MEIQLRHNPSFSVARAILGPSEAIRAESGAMMAMAADLNLDAKIEGGLMKGLKRSVLGGESLFMTTATAAAHGGWIDFAPSLPGDVTVFDVTPETPLLIQKGSFLCAEMGVEIDTQWGGMRNLIGGEGGFLLRASGQGKVVLSCYGALDRFELQPGQQVVVDTNHMVAFARRRRWPCAPTTRRGRRPW
;
A
#
# COMPACT_ATOMS: atom_id res chain seq x y z
N MET A 1 -6.94 4.29 15.96
CA MET A 1 -6.28 2.98 15.83
C MET A 1 -4.85 3.01 16.33
N GLU A 2 -4.37 1.95 16.96
CA GLU A 2 -2.94 1.75 17.24
C GLU A 2 -2.41 0.60 16.39
N ILE A 3 -1.23 0.76 15.77
CA ILE A 3 -0.58 -0.30 14.98
C ILE A 3 0.70 -0.72 15.70
N GLN A 4 0.80 -2.00 16.03
CA GLN A 4 1.97 -2.61 16.68
C GLN A 4 2.68 -3.55 15.71
N LEU A 5 3.97 -3.31 15.49
CA LEU A 5 4.81 -4.20 14.69
C LEU A 5 5.41 -5.29 15.56
N ARG A 6 5.26 -6.54 15.11
CA ARG A 6 5.75 -7.74 15.77
C ARG A 6 6.70 -8.47 14.84
N HIS A 7 7.67 -9.18 15.39
CA HIS A 7 8.58 -10.06 14.63
C HIS A 7 9.42 -9.35 13.53
N ASN A 8 9.52 -8.03 13.59
CA ASN A 8 10.40 -7.24 12.73
C ASN A 8 11.88 -7.55 13.03
N PRO A 9 12.78 -7.63 12.02
CA PRO A 9 12.56 -7.34 10.59
C PRO A 9 12.02 -8.50 9.73
N SER A 10 12.55 -9.72 9.86
CA SER A 10 12.52 -10.69 8.75
C SER A 10 11.20 -11.45 8.49
N PHE A 11 10.23 -11.41 9.41
CA PHE A 11 8.89 -12.02 9.25
C PHE A 11 7.85 -11.18 9.97
N SER A 12 7.82 -9.89 9.61
CA SER A 12 7.06 -8.91 10.35
C SER A 12 5.54 -9.15 10.26
N VAL A 13 4.86 -8.89 11.37
CA VAL A 13 3.39 -8.90 11.48
C VAL A 13 2.94 -7.55 12.01
N ALA A 14 1.93 -6.94 11.39
CA ALA A 14 1.29 -5.74 11.90
C ALA A 14 0.00 -6.09 12.63
N ARG A 15 -0.07 -5.82 13.93
CA ARG A 15 -1.29 -5.88 14.71
C ARG A 15 -1.97 -4.51 14.73
N ALA A 16 -3.19 -4.42 14.24
CA ALA A 16 -4.05 -3.26 14.46
C ALA A 16 -4.92 -3.50 15.70
N ILE A 17 -4.88 -2.57 16.65
CA ILE A 17 -5.81 -2.49 17.77
C ILE A 17 -6.89 -1.48 17.40
N LEU A 18 -8.12 -1.98 17.32
CA LEU A 18 -9.30 -1.24 16.91
C LEU A 18 -10.13 -0.84 18.13
N GLY A 19 -10.58 0.42 18.16
CA GLY A 19 -11.60 0.89 19.09
C GLY A 19 -13.00 0.37 18.73
N PRO A 20 -14.01 0.62 19.60
CA PRO A 20 -15.40 0.27 19.35
C PRO A 20 -15.89 0.73 17.97
N SER A 21 -16.41 -0.22 17.17
CA SER A 21 -16.92 0.04 15.81
C SER A 21 -15.91 0.67 14.84
N GLU A 22 -14.63 0.70 15.20
CA GLU A 22 -13.56 1.16 14.31
C GLU A 22 -13.34 0.13 13.20
N ALA A 23 -13.00 0.61 12.01
CA ALA A 23 -12.76 -0.23 10.85
C ALA A 23 -11.37 0.02 10.26
N ILE A 24 -10.82 -1.01 9.62
CA ILE A 24 -9.57 -0.97 8.87
C ILE A 24 -9.76 -1.65 7.51
N ARG A 25 -9.11 -1.12 6.48
CA ARG A 25 -9.05 -1.72 5.15
C ARG A 25 -7.73 -2.46 5.00
N ALA A 26 -7.74 -3.65 4.43
CA ALA A 26 -6.54 -4.45 4.16
C ALA A 26 -6.56 -5.06 2.76
N GLU A 27 -5.37 -5.38 2.25
CA GLU A 27 -5.24 -6.22 1.06
C GLU A 27 -5.86 -7.60 1.36
N SER A 28 -6.64 -8.13 0.40
CA SER A 28 -7.19 -9.47 0.54
C SER A 28 -6.08 -10.51 0.64
N GLY A 29 -6.17 -11.38 1.64
CA GLY A 29 -5.15 -12.39 1.93
C GLY A 29 -4.08 -11.94 2.93
N ALA A 30 -4.02 -10.66 3.30
CA ALA A 30 -3.08 -10.17 4.31
C ALA A 30 -3.45 -10.56 5.75
N MET A 31 -4.72 -10.89 6.02
CA MET A 31 -5.16 -11.23 7.37
C MET A 31 -4.56 -12.56 7.84
N MET A 32 -3.88 -12.53 9.00
CA MET A 32 -3.27 -13.70 9.63
C MET A 32 -4.11 -14.25 10.79
N ALA A 33 -4.58 -13.37 11.67
CA ALA A 33 -5.37 -13.72 12.85
C ALA A 33 -6.20 -12.51 13.29
N MET A 34 -7.31 -12.74 14.00
CA MET A 34 -8.12 -11.65 14.58
C MET A 34 -8.82 -12.09 15.86
N ALA A 35 -9.31 -11.12 16.65
CA ALA A 35 -10.28 -11.42 17.69
C ALA A 35 -11.57 -12.00 17.09
N ALA A 36 -12.22 -12.90 17.82
CA ALA A 36 -13.28 -13.77 17.29
C ALA A 36 -14.54 -13.03 16.82
N ASP A 37 -14.74 -11.82 17.30
CA ASP A 37 -15.94 -11.00 17.12
C ASP A 37 -15.77 -9.87 16.08
N LEU A 38 -14.64 -9.81 15.37
CA LEU A 38 -14.47 -8.91 14.24
C LEU A 38 -15.34 -9.35 13.06
N ASN A 39 -16.03 -8.38 12.44
CA ASN A 39 -16.75 -8.59 11.20
C ASN A 39 -15.83 -8.32 10.00
N LEU A 40 -15.74 -9.27 9.07
CA LEU A 40 -14.97 -9.16 7.83
C LEU A 40 -15.90 -9.05 6.63
N ASP A 41 -15.87 -7.89 5.97
CA ASP A 41 -16.56 -7.63 4.71
C ASP A 41 -15.56 -7.59 3.56
N ALA A 42 -15.51 -8.66 2.77
CA ALA A 42 -14.75 -8.70 1.52
C ALA A 42 -15.52 -7.93 0.44
N LYS A 43 -15.09 -6.70 0.14
CA LYS A 43 -15.71 -5.86 -0.91
C LYS A 43 -14.76 -5.70 -2.08
N ILE A 44 -15.23 -6.02 -3.28
CA ILE A 44 -14.55 -5.60 -4.50
C ILE A 44 -14.79 -4.10 -4.67
N GLU A 45 -13.78 -3.27 -4.42
CA GLU A 45 -13.87 -1.84 -4.69
C GLU A 45 -14.09 -1.58 -6.20
N GLY A 46 -15.30 -1.13 -6.52
CA GLY A 46 -15.77 -0.84 -7.88
C GLY A 46 -16.93 -1.70 -8.38
N GLY A 47 -17.36 -2.72 -7.63
CA GLY A 47 -18.49 -3.60 -8.00
C GLY A 47 -18.09 -4.79 -8.89
N LEU A 48 -18.81 -5.91 -8.78
CA LEU A 48 -18.47 -7.20 -9.41
C LEU A 48 -18.28 -7.11 -10.94
N MET A 49 -19.15 -6.34 -11.62
CA MET A 49 -19.08 -6.14 -13.08
C MET A 49 -17.89 -5.28 -13.53
N LYS A 50 -17.46 -4.32 -12.70
CA LYS A 50 -16.30 -3.47 -12.96
C LYS A 50 -15.00 -4.20 -12.63
N GLY A 51 -15.00 -5.04 -11.59
CA GLY A 51 -13.91 -5.94 -11.21
C GLY A 51 -13.63 -7.01 -12.27
N LEU A 52 -14.67 -7.59 -12.88
CA LEU A 52 -14.51 -8.57 -13.95
C LEU A 52 -13.99 -7.94 -15.25
N LYS A 53 -14.48 -6.74 -15.63
CA LYS A 53 -13.88 -5.97 -16.75
C LYS A 53 -12.41 -5.59 -16.48
N ARG A 54 -12.03 -5.37 -15.22
CA ARG A 54 -10.66 -5.02 -14.79
C ARG A 54 -9.71 -6.21 -14.94
N SER A 55 -10.11 -7.40 -14.49
CA SER A 55 -9.26 -8.61 -14.59
C SER A 55 -9.06 -9.09 -16.04
N VAL A 56 -10.07 -8.91 -16.91
CA VAL A 56 -10.00 -9.31 -18.32
C VAL A 56 -9.14 -8.37 -19.16
N LEU A 57 -8.94 -7.12 -18.72
CA LEU A 57 -8.10 -6.12 -19.42
C LEU A 57 -6.64 -6.07 -18.91
N GLY A 58 -6.17 -7.11 -18.22
CA GLY A 58 -4.79 -7.20 -17.74
C GLY A 58 -4.47 -6.30 -16.54
N GLY A 59 -5.49 -5.70 -15.91
CA GLY A 59 -5.34 -5.04 -14.62
C GLY A 59 -5.68 -6.05 -13.52
N GLU A 60 -4.68 -6.63 -12.84
CA GLU A 60 -4.99 -7.52 -11.72
C GLU A 60 -5.79 -6.72 -10.68
N SER A 61 -7.00 -7.18 -10.36
CA SER A 61 -7.91 -6.49 -9.48
C SER A 61 -7.32 -6.47 -8.07
N LEU A 62 -7.15 -5.29 -7.47
CA LEU A 62 -6.95 -5.22 -6.02
C LEU A 62 -8.26 -5.58 -5.35
N PHE A 63 -8.22 -6.66 -4.59
CA PHE A 63 -9.28 -7.06 -3.70
C PHE A 63 -8.93 -6.51 -2.32
N MET A 64 -9.83 -5.70 -1.77
CA MET A 64 -9.68 -5.11 -0.44
C MET A 64 -10.71 -5.76 0.48
N THR A 65 -10.33 -5.97 1.74
CA THR A 65 -11.22 -6.45 2.79
C THR A 65 -11.34 -5.38 3.85
N THR A 66 -12.55 -5.11 4.31
CA THR A 66 -12.78 -4.21 5.45
C THR A 66 -13.05 -5.05 6.68
N ALA A 67 -12.25 -4.88 7.73
CA ALA A 67 -12.49 -5.47 9.03
C ALA A 67 -13.08 -4.39 9.95
N THR A 68 -14.19 -4.69 10.63
CA THR A 68 -14.85 -3.78 11.56
C THR A 68 -14.94 -4.44 12.94
N ALA A 69 -14.47 -3.73 13.96
CA ALA A 69 -14.53 -4.21 15.34
C ALA A 69 -15.96 -4.13 15.91
N ALA A 70 -16.25 -5.00 16.88
CA ALA A 70 -17.51 -4.93 17.61
C ALA A 70 -17.51 -3.75 18.61
N ALA A 71 -18.58 -3.66 19.42
CA ALA A 71 -18.79 -2.56 20.37
C ALA A 71 -17.72 -2.44 21.48
N HIS A 72 -16.91 -3.47 21.71
CA HIS A 72 -15.85 -3.45 22.71
C HIS A 72 -14.44 -3.29 22.12
N GLY A 73 -14.35 -3.01 20.81
CA GLY A 73 -13.07 -2.98 20.09
C GLY A 73 -12.57 -4.38 19.76
N GLY A 74 -11.29 -4.49 19.40
CA GLY A 74 -10.67 -5.77 19.08
C GLY A 74 -9.30 -5.62 18.44
N TRP A 75 -8.79 -6.71 17.88
CA TRP A 75 -7.51 -6.69 17.19
C TRP A 75 -7.52 -7.58 15.94
N ILE A 76 -6.67 -7.23 14.99
CA ILE A 76 -6.42 -8.00 13.77
C ILE A 76 -4.93 -7.94 13.43
N ASP A 77 -4.35 -9.08 13.11
CA ASP A 77 -2.98 -9.24 12.64
C ASP A 77 -2.96 -9.36 11.11
N PHE A 78 -2.03 -8.63 10.49
CA PHE A 78 -1.73 -8.72 9.07
C PHE A 78 -0.30 -9.19 8.85
N ALA A 79 -0.11 -10.12 7.93
CA ALA A 79 1.19 -10.66 7.54
C ALA A 79 1.38 -10.51 6.02
N PRO A 80 2.58 -10.08 5.56
CA PRO A 80 2.91 -10.09 4.15
C PRO A 80 2.97 -11.51 3.60
N SER A 81 2.72 -11.67 2.30
CA SER A 81 2.86 -12.94 1.59
C SER A 81 4.32 -13.34 1.32
N LEU A 82 5.23 -12.37 1.34
CA LEU A 82 6.67 -12.56 1.12
C LEU A 82 7.46 -12.21 2.39
N PRO A 83 8.58 -12.91 2.68
CA PRO A 83 9.43 -12.59 3.82
C PRO A 83 10.00 -11.17 3.75
N GLY A 84 9.92 -10.43 4.85
CA GLY A 84 10.54 -9.12 4.94
C GLY A 84 9.90 -8.20 5.97
N ASP A 85 10.28 -6.94 5.87
CA ASP A 85 9.93 -5.92 6.85
C ASP A 85 8.53 -5.38 6.60
N VAL A 86 7.89 -4.98 7.70
CA VAL A 86 6.66 -4.17 7.70
C VAL A 86 6.95 -2.84 8.38
N THR A 87 6.39 -1.78 7.83
CA THR A 87 6.54 -0.41 8.34
C THR A 87 5.22 0.34 8.29
N VAL A 88 5.11 1.39 9.10
CA VAL A 88 3.93 2.25 9.19
C VAL A 88 4.29 3.65 8.73
N PHE A 89 3.46 4.22 7.86
CA PHE A 89 3.58 5.61 7.42
C PHE A 89 2.30 6.39 7.70
N ASP A 90 2.47 7.65 8.09
CA ASP A 90 1.37 8.60 8.17
C ASP A 90 1.11 9.24 6.80
N VAL A 91 -0.12 9.10 6.32
CA VAL A 91 -0.65 9.81 5.15
C VAL A 91 -1.33 11.08 5.62
N THR A 92 -0.99 12.18 4.97
CA THR A 92 -1.61 13.49 5.19
C THR A 92 -2.05 14.09 3.85
N PRO A 93 -3.01 15.03 3.83
CA PRO A 93 -3.42 15.71 2.60
C PRO A 93 -2.26 16.40 1.87
N GLU A 94 -1.23 16.84 2.60
CA GLU A 94 -0.02 17.49 2.11
C GLU A 94 1.00 16.50 1.56
N THR A 95 0.99 15.26 2.07
CA THR A 95 2.00 14.22 1.77
C THR A 95 1.31 12.90 1.38
N PRO A 96 0.68 12.84 0.20
CA PRO A 96 0.20 11.57 -0.33
C PRO A 96 1.37 10.66 -0.70
N LEU A 97 1.16 9.35 -0.57
CA LEU A 97 2.14 8.32 -0.89
C LEU A 97 1.81 7.63 -2.20
N LEU A 98 2.85 7.31 -2.97
CA LEU A 98 2.78 6.41 -4.11
C LEU A 98 3.46 5.11 -3.69
N ILE A 99 2.72 4.01 -3.77
CA ILE A 99 3.07 2.72 -3.18
C ILE A 99 3.11 1.69 -4.32
N GLN A 100 4.14 0.84 -4.38
CA GLN A 100 4.13 -0.31 -5.27
C GLN A 100 3.00 -1.26 -4.85
N LYS A 101 2.17 -1.71 -5.80
CA LYS A 101 0.96 -2.49 -5.50
C LYS A 101 1.17 -3.65 -4.52
N GLY A 102 2.23 -4.44 -4.66
CA GLY A 102 2.55 -5.56 -3.78
C GLY A 102 3.17 -5.18 -2.42
N SER A 103 3.27 -3.89 -2.12
CA SER A 103 3.79 -3.36 -0.86
C SER A 103 2.69 -2.81 0.05
N PHE A 104 1.44 -2.74 -0.39
CA PHE A 104 0.34 -2.28 0.46
C PHE A 104 -0.19 -3.44 1.31
N LEU A 105 -0.26 -3.27 2.63
CA LEU A 105 -0.78 -4.31 3.54
C LEU A 105 -2.15 -3.93 4.11
N CYS A 106 -2.25 -2.79 4.79
CA CYS A 106 -3.51 -2.26 5.31
C CYS A 106 -3.45 -0.75 5.53
N ALA A 107 -4.61 -0.12 5.72
CA ALA A 107 -4.72 1.30 6.05
C ALA A 107 -5.98 1.61 6.85
N GLU A 108 -5.89 2.67 7.65
CA GLU A 108 -7.05 3.28 8.29
C GLU A 108 -8.05 3.77 7.23
N MET A 109 -9.35 3.77 7.57
CA MET A 109 -10.41 4.14 6.63
C MET A 109 -10.35 5.58 6.13
N GLY A 110 -9.64 6.48 6.83
CA GLY A 110 -9.39 7.85 6.37
C GLY A 110 -8.37 7.97 5.23
N VAL A 111 -7.71 6.86 4.87
CA VAL A 111 -6.78 6.76 3.74
C VAL A 111 -7.49 6.10 2.55
N GLU A 112 -7.62 6.85 1.47
CA GLU A 112 -8.13 6.39 0.19
C GLU A 112 -7.01 5.80 -0.67
N ILE A 113 -7.26 4.63 -1.26
CA ILE A 113 -6.32 3.89 -2.10
C ILE A 113 -6.82 3.91 -3.55
N ASP A 114 -6.15 4.69 -4.41
CA ASP A 114 -6.49 4.81 -5.82
C ASP A 114 -5.54 3.98 -6.69
N THR A 115 -6.11 3.01 -7.41
CA THR A 115 -5.39 2.08 -8.30
C THR A 115 -5.25 2.59 -9.73
N GLN A 116 -5.89 3.72 -10.09
CA GLN A 116 -5.91 4.26 -11.45
C GLN A 116 -4.85 5.34 -11.68
N TRP A 117 -4.01 5.59 -10.67
CA TRP A 117 -3.08 6.70 -10.69
C TRP A 117 -1.96 6.50 -11.74
N GLY A 118 -1.98 7.33 -12.79
CA GLY A 118 -0.93 7.44 -13.82
C GLY A 118 -1.17 6.70 -15.14
N GLY A 119 -2.26 5.91 -15.25
CA GLY A 119 -2.72 5.31 -16.51
C GLY A 119 -1.66 4.49 -17.28
N MET A 120 -1.89 4.29 -18.59
CA MET A 120 -1.01 3.51 -19.49
C MET A 120 0.44 4.04 -19.57
N ARG A 121 0.70 5.27 -19.10
CA ARG A 121 2.04 5.90 -19.10
C ARG A 121 2.97 5.28 -18.05
N ASN A 122 2.44 4.71 -16.97
CA ASN A 122 3.22 3.96 -15.98
C ASN A 122 3.54 2.53 -16.42
N LEU A 123 2.91 2.03 -17.49
CA LEU A 123 3.25 0.72 -18.11
C LEU A 123 4.53 0.77 -18.95
N ILE A 124 5.06 1.97 -19.26
CA ILE A 124 6.20 2.17 -20.18
C ILE A 124 7.53 1.97 -19.43
N GLY A 125 7.70 0.77 -18.86
CA GLY A 125 8.92 0.29 -18.21
C GLY A 125 9.25 -1.17 -18.52
N GLY A 126 8.38 -1.88 -19.25
CA GLY A 126 8.58 -3.28 -19.64
C GLY A 126 8.18 -4.30 -18.58
N GLU A 127 7.97 -3.90 -17.32
CA GLU A 127 7.69 -4.82 -16.20
C GLU A 127 6.35 -4.54 -15.47
N GLY A 128 5.48 -3.69 -16.02
CA GLY A 128 4.09 -3.58 -15.53
C GLY A 128 3.94 -3.02 -14.10
N GLY A 129 4.68 -1.96 -13.75
CA GLY A 129 4.60 -1.32 -12.43
C GLY A 129 3.24 -0.65 -12.16
N PHE A 130 2.36 -1.31 -11.43
CA PHE A 130 1.13 -0.73 -10.90
C PHE A 130 1.45 0.01 -9.59
N LEU A 131 1.40 1.34 -9.62
CA LEU A 131 1.46 2.17 -8.41
C LEU A 131 0.06 2.42 -7.87
N LEU A 132 -0.07 2.37 -6.56
CA LEU A 132 -1.25 2.79 -5.80
C LEU A 132 -0.98 4.17 -5.23
N ARG A 133 -1.98 5.03 -5.25
CA ARG A 133 -1.91 6.31 -4.56
C ARG A 133 -2.70 6.24 -3.27
N ALA A 134 -2.01 6.40 -2.14
CA ALA A 134 -2.62 6.62 -0.83
C ALA A 134 -2.75 8.12 -0.56
N SER A 135 -3.96 8.58 -0.27
CA SER A 135 -4.25 9.99 0.03
C SER A 135 -5.35 10.12 1.07
N GLY A 136 -5.45 11.27 1.71
CA GLY A 136 -6.38 11.49 2.83
C GLY A 136 -5.61 11.69 4.12
N GLN A 137 -6.12 11.13 5.21
CA GLN A 137 -5.52 11.27 6.53
C GLN A 137 -5.62 9.97 7.31
N GLY A 138 -4.48 9.48 7.79
CA GLY A 138 -4.40 8.29 8.63
C GLY A 138 -3.14 7.47 8.37
N LYS A 139 -3.07 6.30 8.99
CA LYS A 139 -1.93 5.39 8.86
C LYS A 139 -2.10 4.42 7.71
N VAL A 140 -1.01 4.15 7.00
CA VAL A 140 -0.87 3.05 6.05
C VAL A 140 0.27 2.13 6.49
N VAL A 141 0.06 0.84 6.35
CA VAL A 141 1.03 -0.20 6.66
C VAL A 141 1.53 -0.78 5.35
N LEU A 142 2.86 -0.79 5.19
CA LEU A 142 3.54 -1.26 4.00
C LEU A 142 4.44 -2.45 4.32
N SER A 143 4.62 -3.32 3.34
CA SER A 143 5.56 -4.45 3.40
C SER A 143 6.57 -4.42 2.26
N CYS A 144 7.73 -5.02 2.49
CA CYS A 144 8.71 -5.27 1.44
C CYS A 144 9.16 -6.73 1.43
N TYR A 145 9.69 -7.16 0.28
CA TYR A 145 10.44 -8.39 0.19
C TYR A 145 11.89 -8.10 0.58
N GLY A 146 12.35 -8.69 1.68
CA GLY A 146 13.65 -8.38 2.29
C GLY A 146 13.61 -7.22 3.27
N ALA A 147 14.75 -6.57 3.47
CA ALA A 147 14.91 -5.48 4.42
C ALA A 147 14.50 -4.12 3.82
N LEU A 148 13.88 -3.27 4.63
CA LEU A 148 13.48 -1.94 4.22
C LEU A 148 14.62 -0.93 4.42
N ASP A 149 14.96 -0.20 3.35
CA ASP A 149 15.84 0.96 3.42
C ASP A 149 15.06 2.25 3.16
N ARG A 150 15.42 3.34 3.86
CA ARG A 150 14.71 4.63 3.79
C ARG A 150 15.68 5.75 3.43
N PHE A 151 15.42 6.37 2.28
CA PHE A 151 16.14 7.54 1.81
C PHE A 151 15.37 8.83 2.13
N GLU A 152 15.98 9.73 2.89
CA GLU A 152 15.49 11.09 3.08
C GLU A 152 16.28 12.07 2.23
N LEU A 153 15.67 12.55 1.15
CA LEU A 153 16.31 13.44 0.18
C LEU A 153 16.12 14.91 0.57
N GLN A 154 17.22 15.65 0.65
CA GLN A 154 17.22 17.10 0.76
C GLN A 154 16.86 17.76 -0.58
N PRO A 155 16.43 19.04 -0.59
CA PRO A 155 16.19 19.78 -1.82
C PRO A 155 17.44 19.75 -2.73
N GLY A 156 17.26 19.27 -3.96
CA GLY A 156 18.34 19.13 -4.95
C GLY A 156 18.92 17.72 -5.05
N GLN A 157 18.75 16.88 -4.03
CA GLN A 157 19.27 15.52 -4.03
C GLN A 157 18.42 14.59 -4.91
N GLN A 158 19.10 13.62 -5.51
CA GLN A 158 18.50 12.59 -6.35
C GLN A 158 19.09 11.24 -5.97
N VAL A 159 18.25 10.22 -6.05
CA VAL A 159 18.65 8.81 -5.95
C VAL A 159 18.05 8.07 -7.13
N VAL A 160 18.83 7.16 -7.71
CA VAL A 160 18.36 6.26 -8.76
C VAL A 160 18.10 4.92 -8.10
N VAL A 161 16.85 4.46 -8.16
CA VAL A 161 16.40 3.20 -7.57
C VAL A 161 15.84 2.34 -8.68
N ASP A 162 16.18 1.05 -8.65
CA ASP A 162 15.57 0.06 -9.52
C ASP A 162 14.07 -0.07 -9.20
N THR A 163 13.22 -0.12 -10.22
CA THR A 163 11.76 -0.10 -10.03
C THR A 163 11.25 -1.28 -9.23
N ASN A 164 11.94 -2.44 -9.24
CA ASN A 164 11.53 -3.62 -8.50
C ASN A 164 11.89 -3.56 -7.01
N HIS A 165 12.74 -2.61 -6.62
CA HIS A 165 13.18 -2.41 -5.24
C HIS A 165 12.49 -1.21 -4.57
N MET A 166 11.53 -0.58 -5.25
CA MET A 166 10.83 0.60 -4.75
C MET A 166 9.55 0.21 -4.00
N VAL A 167 9.52 0.42 -2.69
CA VAL A 167 8.34 0.13 -1.86
C VAL A 167 7.30 1.26 -1.96
N ALA A 168 7.72 2.49 -1.66
CA ALA A 168 6.88 3.68 -1.75
C ALA A 168 7.71 4.97 -1.78
N PHE A 169 7.10 6.07 -2.23
CA PHE A 169 7.69 7.40 -2.14
C PHE A 169 6.63 8.48 -1.93
N ALA A 170 7.00 9.54 -1.19
CA ALA A 170 6.12 10.66 -0.91
C ALA A 170 6.09 11.65 -2.08
N ARG A 171 4.89 12.07 -2.48
CA ARG A 171 4.72 13.11 -3.50
C ARG A 171 4.46 14.45 -2.84
N ARG A 172 5.53 15.18 -2.48
CA ARG A 172 5.41 16.59 -2.07
C ARG A 172 5.05 17.45 -3.29
N ARG A 173 4.05 18.33 -3.16
CA ARG A 173 3.55 19.22 -4.24
C ARG A 173 4.61 20.10 -4.92
N ARG A 174 5.83 20.16 -4.40
CA ARG A 174 6.93 21.02 -4.89
C ARG A 174 8.12 20.26 -5.47
N TRP A 175 8.03 18.94 -5.66
CA TRP A 175 9.11 18.15 -6.24
C TRP A 175 8.61 17.28 -7.39
N PRO A 176 9.20 17.37 -8.60
CA PRO A 176 8.97 16.38 -9.64
C PRO A 176 9.71 15.09 -9.26
N CYS A 177 9.17 14.31 -8.33
CA CYS A 177 9.49 12.88 -8.24
C CYS A 177 8.76 12.22 -9.42
N ALA A 178 9.38 12.23 -10.60
CA ALA A 178 8.93 11.46 -11.74
C ALA A 178 9.83 10.22 -11.82
N PRO A 179 9.28 8.98 -11.84
CA PRO A 179 10.07 7.82 -12.21
C PRO A 179 10.59 8.04 -13.63
N THR A 180 11.90 8.22 -13.78
CA THR A 180 12.56 8.29 -15.08
C THR A 180 13.21 6.96 -15.36
N THR A 181 12.64 6.16 -16.26
CA THR A 181 13.30 4.97 -16.76
C THR A 181 14.48 5.40 -17.64
N ARG A 182 15.69 4.90 -17.37
CA ARG A 182 16.89 5.20 -18.16
C ARG A 182 16.92 4.48 -19.52
N ARG A 183 15.85 3.79 -19.91
CA ARG A 183 15.72 3.17 -21.24
C ARG A 183 15.28 4.21 -22.26
N GLY A 184 16.26 4.94 -22.82
CA GLY A 184 15.96 5.89 -23.89
C GLY A 184 17.05 6.86 -24.33
N ARG A 185 18.25 6.88 -23.72
CA ARG A 185 19.39 7.57 -24.36
C ARG A 185 20.00 6.65 -25.41
N ARG A 186 19.36 6.56 -26.58
CA ARG A 186 20.12 6.36 -27.82
C ARG A 186 20.64 7.74 -28.25
N PRO A 187 21.92 7.91 -28.59
CA PRO A 187 22.35 9.11 -29.27
C PRO A 187 21.64 9.12 -30.63
N TRP A 188 20.82 10.14 -30.86
CA TRP A 188 20.57 10.95 -32.07
C TRP A 188 19.22 11.66 -31.86
#